data_AF-A0A0F9M032-F1
#
_entry.id   AF-A0A0F9M032-F1
#
_cell.length_a   1.000
_cell.length_b   1.000
_cell.length_c   1.000
_cell.angle_alpha   90.00
_cell.angle_beta   90.00
_cell.angle_gamma   90.00
#
_symmetry.space_group_name_H-M   'P 1'
#
loop_
_entity.id
_entity.type
_entity.pdbx_description
1 polymer ?
#
loop_
_entity_poly.entity_id
_entity_poly.type
_entity_poly.pdbx_seq_one_letter_code
_entity_poly.pdbx_strand_id
1 'polypeptide(L)'
;SVWPISTEAYPDAHFATFPKKLVAPCVLAGCPKDGTVLDPFAGSGTTGIVAINEGRDFVGIELNPEYVEMAKARIKRETAQQRMFA
;
A
#
# COMPACT_ATOMS: atom_id res chain seq x y z
N SER A 1 22.34 0.76 -5.06
CA SER A 1 21.57 -0.14 -5.95
C SER A 1 20.68 0.71 -6.86
N VAL A 2 20.33 0.23 -8.06
CA VAL A 2 19.44 0.90 -9.02
C VAL A 2 18.36 -0.09 -9.45
N TRP A 3 17.08 0.29 -9.40
CA TRP A 3 15.94 -0.59 -9.73
C TRP A 3 15.19 -0.07 -10.96
N PRO A 4 15.12 -0.85 -12.07
CA PRO A 4 14.36 -0.45 -13.25
C PRO A 4 12.87 -0.77 -13.06
N ILE A 5 12.12 0.16 -12.47
CA ILE A 5 10.67 0.03 -12.21
C ILE A 5 9.93 1.12 -12.97
N SER A 6 9.06 0.73 -13.90
CA SER A 6 8.20 1.65 -14.65
C SER A 6 7.07 2.19 -13.78
N THR A 7 6.55 3.37 -14.14
CA THR A 7 5.35 3.95 -13.50
C THR A 7 4.10 3.15 -13.86
N GLU A 8 3.13 3.11 -12.95
CA GLU A 8 1.83 2.49 -13.13
C GLU A 8 0.75 3.55 -12.91
N ALA A 9 -0.16 3.74 -13.87
CA ALA A 9 -1.24 4.70 -13.75
C ALA A 9 -2.33 4.16 -12.82
N TYR A 10 -2.91 5.05 -12.00
CA TYR A 10 -4.07 4.74 -11.18
C TYR A 10 -5.23 5.69 -11.52
N PRO A 11 -6.32 5.19 -12.14
CA PRO A 11 -7.38 6.04 -12.68
C PRO A 11 -8.12 6.89 -11.64
N ASP A 12 -8.26 6.35 -10.41
CA ASP A 12 -9.05 7.00 -9.35
C ASP A 12 -8.26 8.07 -8.58
N ALA A 13 -6.98 8.32 -8.92
CA ALA A 13 -6.20 9.41 -8.32
C ALA A 13 -5.81 10.45 -9.37
N HIS A 14 -6.09 11.71 -9.07
CA HIS A 14 -5.54 12.85 -9.80
C HIS A 14 -4.02 13.08 -9.52
N PHE A 15 -3.31 12.10 -8.93
CA PHE A 15 -1.95 12.23 -8.40
C PHE A 15 -1.12 10.96 -8.63
N ALA A 16 0.21 11.11 -8.59
CA ALA A 16 1.16 10.06 -8.91
C ALA A 16 1.25 8.99 -7.81
N THR A 17 0.52 7.88 -7.98
CA THR A 17 0.69 6.70 -7.14
C THR A 17 1.98 5.98 -7.49
N PHE A 18 2.80 5.63 -6.49
CA PHE A 18 3.97 4.79 -6.73
C PHE A 18 3.53 3.36 -7.11
N PRO A 19 4.28 2.68 -8.00
CA PRO A 19 4.03 1.27 -8.35
C PRO A 19 4.19 0.36 -7.13
N LYS A 20 3.33 -0.67 -7.00
CA LYS A 20 3.43 -1.65 -5.91
C LYS A 20 4.80 -2.35 -5.88
N LYS A 21 5.39 -2.58 -7.05
CA LYS A 21 6.73 -3.18 -7.21
C LYS A 21 7.85 -2.35 -6.59
N LEU A 22 7.67 -1.04 -6.45
CA LEU A 22 8.64 -0.18 -5.76
C LEU A 22 8.59 -0.39 -4.24
N VAL A 23 7.39 -0.62 -3.70
CA VAL A 23 7.18 -0.70 -2.25
C VAL A 23 7.50 -2.09 -1.68
N ALA A 24 7.22 -3.16 -2.44
CA ALA A 24 7.39 -4.53 -1.96
C ALA A 24 8.80 -4.84 -1.40
N PRO A 25 9.92 -4.47 -2.06
CA PRO A 25 11.24 -4.74 -1.51
C PRO A 25 11.49 -4.04 -0.17
N CYS A 26 10.98 -2.81 0.01
CA CYS A 26 11.11 -2.06 1.26
C CYS A 26 10.35 -2.76 2.41
N VAL A 27 9.14 -3.23 2.15
CA VAL A 27 8.34 -3.97 3.13
C VAL A 27 8.99 -5.30 3.49
N LEU A 28 9.40 -6.09 2.48
CA LEU A 28 9.98 -7.40 2.69
C LEU A 28 11.33 -7.36 3.43
N ALA A 29 12.14 -6.33 3.17
CA ALA A 29 13.43 -6.16 3.83
C ALA A 29 13.32 -5.47 5.20
N GLY A 30 12.37 -4.55 5.36
CA GLY A 30 12.27 -3.68 6.54
C GLY A 30 11.27 -4.12 7.61
N CYS A 31 10.36 -5.04 7.31
CA CYS A 31 9.33 -5.49 8.23
C CYS A 31 9.26 -7.03 8.30
N PRO A 32 9.42 -7.64 9.49
CA PRO A 32 9.22 -9.07 9.65
C PRO A 32 7.78 -9.46 9.29
N LYS A 33 7.58 -10.76 9.01
CA LYS A 33 6.23 -11.31 8.85
C LYS A 33 5.41 -11.07 10.12
N ASP A 34 4.12 -10.81 9.95
CA ASP A 34 3.19 -10.49 11.04
C ASP A 34 3.56 -9.20 11.83
N GLY A 35 4.53 -8.43 11.33
CA GLY A 35 4.87 -7.10 11.84
C GLY A 35 3.93 -6.02 11.33
N THR A 36 4.14 -4.78 11.77
CA THR A 36 3.36 -3.61 11.36
C THR A 36 4.19 -2.64 10.53
N VAL A 37 3.65 -2.20 9.39
CA VAL A 37 4.23 -1.15 8.54
C VAL A 37 3.55 0.18 8.83
N LEU A 38 4.33 1.23 9.08
CA LEU A 38 3.86 2.61 9.22
C LEU A 38 4.20 3.41 7.95
N ASP A 39 3.21 4.09 7.38
CA ASP A 39 3.41 5.09 6.34
C ASP A 39 2.80 6.44 6.79
N PRO A 40 3.63 7.45 7.13
CA PRO A 40 3.13 8.74 7.58
C PRO A 40 2.57 9.62 6.44
N PHE A 41 2.68 9.18 5.18
CA PHE A 41 2.19 9.89 3.99
C PHE A 41 1.44 8.93 3.08
N ALA A 42 0.43 8.26 3.65
CA ALA A 42 -0.20 7.10 3.05
C ALA A 42 -0.83 7.37 1.67
N GLY A 43 -1.24 8.62 1.38
CA GLY A 43 -1.77 9.02 0.09
C GLY A 43 -2.90 8.10 -0.38
N SER A 44 -2.69 7.43 -1.52
CA SER A 44 -3.66 6.48 -2.10
C SER A 44 -3.62 5.07 -1.49
N GLY A 45 -2.80 4.81 -0.47
CA GLY A 45 -2.75 3.55 0.26
C GLY A 45 -1.89 2.43 -0.35
N THR A 46 -1.03 2.71 -1.33
CA THR A 46 -0.17 1.69 -1.98
C THR A 46 0.63 0.87 -0.96
N THR A 47 1.24 1.54 0.04
CA THR A 47 2.01 0.86 1.09
C THR A 47 1.16 -0.11 1.89
N GLY A 48 -0.07 0.28 2.24
CA GLY A 48 -0.99 -0.59 2.97
C GLY A 48 -1.42 -1.82 2.18
N ILE A 49 -1.69 -1.66 0.87
CA ILE A 49 -2.02 -2.79 -0.01
C ILE A 49 -0.87 -3.80 -0.03
N VAL A 50 0.36 -3.32 -0.21
CA VAL A 50 1.54 -4.19 -0.25
C VAL A 50 1.79 -4.84 1.11
N ALA A 51 1.75 -4.08 2.20
CA ALA A 51 1.94 -4.62 3.55
C ALA A 51 0.95 -5.74 3.87
N ILE A 52 -0.35 -5.49 3.65
CA ILE A 52 -1.41 -6.46 3.93
C ILE A 52 -1.27 -7.69 3.02
N ASN A 53 -1.05 -7.50 1.72
CA ASN A 53 -0.88 -8.62 0.79
C ASN A 53 0.34 -9.50 1.11
N GLU A 54 1.33 -8.92 1.76
CA GLU A 54 2.52 -9.64 2.21
C GLU A 54 2.36 -10.20 3.63
N GLY A 55 1.17 -10.14 4.23
CA GLY A 55 0.89 -10.70 5.57
C GLY A 55 1.48 -9.86 6.71
N ARG A 56 1.40 -8.53 6.60
CA ARG A 56 1.74 -7.56 7.66
C ARG A 56 0.54 -6.68 7.97
N ASP A 57 0.50 -6.17 9.20
CA ASP A 57 -0.42 -5.10 9.55
C ASP A 57 0.05 -3.76 8.98
N PHE A 58 -0.88 -2.81 8.87
CA PHE A 58 -0.60 -1.49 8.30
C PHE A 58 -1.24 -0.36 9.10
N VAL A 59 -0.47 0.69 9.34
CA VAL A 59 -0.94 1.98 9.86
C VAL A 59 -0.55 3.07 8.87
N GLY A 60 -1.54 3.81 8.37
CA GLY A 60 -1.34 4.93 7.46
C GLY A 60 -1.80 6.24 8.09
N ILE A 61 -1.02 7.30 7.91
CA ILE A 61 -1.41 8.68 8.25
C ILE A 61 -1.57 9.45 6.94
N GLU A 62 -2.68 10.16 6.81
CA GLU A 62 -2.94 11.03 5.67
C GLU A 62 -3.71 12.25 6.17
N LEU A 63 -3.30 13.43 5.72
CA LEU A 63 -3.85 14.71 6.16
C LEU A 63 -5.18 15.00 5.49
N ASN A 64 -5.33 14.64 4.21
CA ASN A 64 -6.55 14.90 3.46
C ASN A 64 -7.63 13.84 3.77
N PRO A 65 -8.77 14.20 4.38
CA PRO A 65 -9.83 13.25 4.70
C PRO A 65 -10.40 12.52 3.48
N GLU A 66 -10.46 13.18 2.31
CA GLU A 66 -10.94 12.54 1.08
C GLU A 66 -9.98 11.41 0.64
N TYR A 67 -8.68 11.58 0.86
CA TYR A 67 -7.69 10.55 0.55
C TYR A 67 -7.71 9.42 1.57
N VAL A 68 -8.00 9.72 2.84
CA VAL A 68 -8.21 8.69 3.85
C VAL A 68 -9.32 7.74 3.40
N GLU A 69 -10.46 8.28 2.94
CA GLU A 69 -11.58 7.45 2.46
C GLU A 69 -11.26 6.71 1.15
N MET A 70 -10.59 7.38 0.20
CA MET A 70 -10.10 6.74 -1.03
C MET A 70 -9.16 5.56 -0.72
N ALA A 71 -8.16 5.77 0.14
CA ALA A 71 -7.16 4.78 0.51
C ALA A 71 -7.81 3.58 1.22
N LYS A 72 -8.72 3.83 2.17
CA LYS A 72 -9.50 2.77 2.84
C LYS A 72 -10.27 1.93 1.83
N ALA A 73 -11.00 2.57 0.91
CA ALA A 73 -11.78 1.87 -0.10
C ALA A 73 -10.89 1.02 -1.02
N ARG A 74 -9.77 1.59 -1.49
CA ARG A 74 -8.81 0.89 -2.35
C ARG A 74 -8.13 -0.27 -1.63
N ILE A 75 -7.63 -0.07 -0.41
CA ILE A 75 -7.02 -1.12 0.42
C ILE A 75 -8.01 -2.26 0.62
N LYS A 76 -9.26 -1.96 0.99
CA LYS A 76 -10.30 -2.97 1.17
C LYS A 76 -10.56 -3.75 -0.13
N ARG A 77 -10.69 -3.05 -1.26
CA ARG A 77 -10.93 -3.66 -2.58
C ARG A 77 -9.80 -4.60 -3.00
N GLU A 78 -8.53 -4.19 -2.82
CA GLU A 78 -7.38 -4.95 -3.30
C GLU A 78 -6.91 -6.06 -2.34
N THR A 79 -7.26 -6.00 -1.05
CA THR A 79 -6.84 -7.00 -0.05
C THR A 79 -7.93 -8.00 0.33
N ALA A 80 -9.18 -7.77 -0.08
CA ALA A 80 -10.34 -8.63 0.25
C ALA A 80 -10.17 -10.10 -0.17
N GLN A 81 -9.38 -10.40 -1.20
CA GLN A 81 -9.17 -11.78 -1.67
C GLN A 81 -8.36 -12.64 -0.70
N GLN A 82 -7.53 -12.06 0.17
CA GLN A 82 -6.67 -12.86 1.06
C GLN A 82 -7.41 -13.52 2.23
N ARG A 83 -8.59 -13.01 2.59
CA ARG A 83 -9.38 -13.55 3.72
C ARG A 83 -10.45 -14.55 3.32
N MET A 84 -10.62 -14.85 2.03
CA MET A 84 -11.64 -15.82 1.57
C MET A 84 -11.21 -17.29 1.66
N PHE A 85 -9.94 -17.57 2.00
CA PHE A 85 -9.42 -18.95 2.09
C PHE A 85 -8.69 -19.25 3.42
N ALA A 86 -9.05 -18.56 4.50
CA ALA A 86 -8.61 -18.91 5.86
C ALA A 86 -9.67 -19.73 6.58
#